data_AF-A0A847UWG6-F1
#
_entry.id   AF-A0A847UWG6-F1
#
_cell.length_a   1.000
_cell.length_b   1.000
_cell.length_c   1.000
_cell.angle_alpha   90.00
_cell.angle_beta   90.00
_cell.angle_gamma   90.00
#
_symmetry.space_group_name_H-M   'P 1'
#
loop_
_entity.id
_entity.type
_entity.pdbx_description
1 polymer ?
#
loop_
_entity_poly.entity_id
_entity_poly.type
_entity_poly.pdbx_seq_one_letter_code
_entity_poly.pdbx_strand_id
1 'polypeptide(L)'
;MRKVFVYLLLLAGLISSASAASYTFGVYNVTDGSSFWISRQSANMTLDLSGSVEGEIAPIAVTPAGRVLSPYYSASSDLDANDVRLRERTAALEGTYSSEEAIYLRAWANSAVNRTYFKPAGSGVWTITLEENWPVRLNASRTVDYAGKMINDRDSAGNNGDSVGASFLYNTELSKERNVAMRLERLNATVIATNDTIISADVFATRSTVYDIDSHSTGIADLRYRQVDSRNNIINIGEERYSGTYDITRRVKMELVETNVTKKTDWLNCCIEGCSGLDPCDTMPWGGAGVFGCAC
;
A
#
# COMPACT_ATOMS: atom_id res chain seq x y z
N MET A 1 15.45 -16.60 46.59
CA MET A 1 15.44 -15.15 46.29
C MET A 1 16.12 -14.78 44.96
N ARG A 2 17.31 -15.30 44.61
CA ARG A 2 18.04 -14.95 43.37
C ARG A 2 17.32 -15.30 42.04
N LYS A 3 16.52 -16.39 42.01
CA LYS A 3 15.74 -16.79 40.81
C LYS A 3 14.52 -15.87 40.54
N VAL A 4 13.87 -15.37 41.58
CA VAL A 4 12.68 -14.49 41.48
C VAL A 4 13.06 -13.12 40.88
N PHE A 5 14.25 -12.63 41.21
CA PHE A 5 14.78 -11.37 40.68
C PHE A 5 15.10 -11.43 39.18
N VAL A 6 15.60 -12.58 38.69
CA VAL A 6 15.89 -12.78 37.25
C VAL A 6 14.60 -12.84 36.43
N TYR A 7 13.55 -13.50 36.95
CA TYR A 7 12.23 -13.51 36.31
C TYR A 7 11.57 -12.13 36.27
N LEU A 8 11.70 -11.32 37.32
CA LEU A 8 11.19 -9.94 37.36
C LEU A 8 11.95 -9.01 36.40
N LEU A 9 13.26 -9.18 36.23
CA LEU A 9 14.07 -8.42 35.26
C LEU A 9 13.73 -8.81 33.81
N LEU A 10 13.50 -10.10 33.54
CA LEU A 10 13.01 -10.56 32.24
C LEU A 10 11.59 -10.05 31.94
N LEU A 11 10.70 -10.06 32.93
CA LEU A 11 9.35 -9.48 32.78
C LEU A 11 9.42 -7.96 32.57
N ALA A 12 10.26 -7.23 33.31
CA ALA A 12 10.41 -5.79 33.15
C ALA A 12 11.04 -5.41 31.80
N GLY A 13 11.96 -6.24 31.26
CA GLY A 13 12.50 -6.08 29.90
C GLY A 13 11.49 -6.39 28.79
N LEU A 14 10.56 -7.32 29.02
CA LEU A 14 9.44 -7.61 28.11
C LEU A 14 8.36 -6.52 28.14
N ILE A 15 8.15 -5.87 29.29
CA ILE A 15 7.15 -4.79 29.43
C ILE A 15 7.69 -3.45 28.91
N SER A 16 9.00 -3.19 28.96
CA SER A 16 9.60 -1.92 28.52
C SER A 16 9.77 -1.77 27.01
N SER A 17 9.55 -2.83 26.22
CA SER A 17 9.76 -2.84 24.77
C SER A 17 8.47 -2.79 23.94
N ALA A 18 7.29 -2.71 24.57
CA ALA A 18 6.00 -2.69 23.88
C ALA A 18 5.13 -1.49 24.32
N SER A 19 5.57 -0.26 24.03
CA SER A 19 4.65 0.88 24.02
C SER A 19 4.08 1.07 22.61
N ALA A 20 2.78 0.83 22.46
CA ALA A 20 2.04 1.23 21.27
C ALA A 20 1.42 2.62 21.52
N ALA A 21 1.63 3.55 20.61
CA ALA A 21 0.86 4.79 20.58
C ALA A 21 -0.54 4.46 20.08
N SER A 22 -1.57 4.91 20.79
CA SER A 22 -2.95 4.78 20.35
C SER A 22 -3.71 6.07 20.55
N TYR A 23 -4.69 6.32 19.69
CA TYR A 23 -5.65 7.39 19.89
C TYR A 23 -6.99 7.02 19.27
N THR A 24 -8.03 7.62 19.84
CA THR A 24 -9.37 7.62 19.27
C THR A 24 -9.82 9.07 19.16
N PHE A 25 -10.27 9.44 17.97
CA PHE A 25 -10.85 10.73 17.67
C PHE A 25 -12.26 10.50 17.09
N GLY A 26 -13.23 11.30 17.51
CA GLY A 26 -14.60 11.19 17.05
C GLY A 26 -15.27 12.55 16.96
N VAL A 27 -16.09 12.73 15.93
CA VAL A 27 -17.06 13.80 15.77
C VAL A 27 -18.43 13.16 15.81
N TYR A 28 -19.25 13.56 16.77
CA TYR A 28 -20.60 13.05 16.94
C TYR A 28 -21.60 14.17 16.72
N ASN A 29 -22.60 13.91 15.87
CA ASN A 29 -23.76 14.77 15.76
C ASN A 29 -24.95 14.15 16.49
N VAL A 30 -25.63 14.97 17.29
CA VAL A 30 -26.78 14.56 18.11
C VAL A 30 -28.11 14.74 17.35
N THR A 31 -28.15 15.59 16.32
CA THR A 31 -29.36 15.98 15.61
C THR A 31 -29.72 14.99 14.49
N ASP A 32 -28.78 14.68 13.60
CA ASP A 32 -29.00 13.75 12.47
C ASP A 32 -28.37 12.36 12.68
N GLY A 33 -27.63 12.17 13.78
CA GLY A 33 -26.95 10.91 14.10
C GLY A 33 -25.70 10.64 13.25
N SER A 34 -25.26 11.58 12.41
CA SER A 34 -24.02 11.46 11.66
C SER A 34 -22.82 11.44 12.62
N SER A 35 -21.88 10.54 12.35
CA SER A 35 -20.66 10.44 13.15
C SER A 35 -19.48 10.04 12.30
N PHE A 36 -18.32 10.57 12.68
CA PHE A 36 -17.05 10.23 12.10
C PHE A 36 -16.11 9.83 13.23
N TRP A 37 -15.33 8.78 13.06
CA TRP A 37 -14.33 8.40 14.03
C TRP A 37 -13.10 7.82 13.35
N ILE A 38 -11.96 8.07 13.99
CA ILE A 38 -10.69 7.40 13.70
C ILE A 38 -10.23 6.76 15.00
N SER A 39 -9.99 5.45 14.95
CA SER A 39 -9.34 4.69 16.01
C SER A 39 -8.10 4.06 15.42
N ARG A 40 -6.93 4.35 16.01
CA ARG A 40 -5.63 4.07 15.43
C ARG A 40 -4.67 3.68 16.54
N GLN A 41 -3.93 2.59 16.32
CA GLN A 41 -2.88 2.10 17.21
C GLN A 41 -1.66 1.75 16.34
N SER A 42 -0.48 2.24 16.74
CA SER A 42 0.77 1.95 16.05
C SER A 42 1.90 1.76 17.04
N ALA A 43 2.92 1.01 16.64
CA ALA A 43 4.08 0.73 17.46
C ALA A 43 5.36 0.88 16.64
N ASN A 44 6.47 1.13 17.33
CA ASN A 44 7.78 1.02 16.71
C ASN A 44 8.04 -0.47 16.41
N MET A 45 8.13 -0.81 15.13
CA MET A 45 8.42 -2.18 14.69
C MET A 45 9.48 -2.18 13.61
N THR A 46 10.28 -3.23 13.60
CA THR A 46 11.27 -3.49 12.55
C THR A 46 11.31 -4.98 12.30
N LEU A 47 11.30 -5.37 11.02
CA LEU A 47 11.58 -6.72 10.56
C LEU A 47 12.68 -6.60 9.51
N ASP A 48 13.72 -7.40 9.69
CA ASP A 48 14.81 -7.56 8.75
C ASP A 48 14.96 -9.06 8.48
N LEU A 49 14.57 -9.48 7.29
CA LEU A 49 14.58 -10.87 6.86
C LEU A 49 15.38 -10.95 5.57
N SER A 50 16.37 -11.84 5.55
CA SER A 50 17.13 -12.14 4.34
C SER A 50 17.45 -13.63 4.32
N GLY A 51 17.31 -14.28 3.17
CA GLY A 51 17.67 -15.69 3.04
C GLY A 51 17.61 -16.18 1.62
N SER A 52 18.16 -17.38 1.41
CA SER A 52 18.05 -18.11 0.16
C SER A 52 17.70 -19.57 0.43
N VAL A 53 17.04 -20.19 -0.54
CA VAL A 53 16.69 -21.61 -0.55
C VAL A 53 17.03 -22.14 -1.93
N GLU A 54 17.80 -23.21 -2.01
CA GLU A 54 18.14 -23.90 -3.25
C GLU A 54 18.05 -25.41 -3.01
N GLY A 55 17.47 -26.14 -3.96
CA GLY A 55 17.49 -27.59 -3.91
C GLY A 55 16.60 -28.28 -4.93
N GLU A 56 16.62 -29.60 -4.88
CA GLU A 56 15.76 -30.47 -5.67
C GLU A 56 14.54 -30.91 -4.84
N ILE A 57 13.36 -30.58 -5.33
CA ILE A 57 12.10 -31.07 -4.77
C ILE A 57 11.92 -32.50 -5.28
N ALA A 58 12.38 -33.49 -4.52
CA ALA A 58 12.39 -34.89 -4.91
C ALA A 58 11.65 -35.80 -3.90
N PRO A 59 11.08 -36.93 -4.34
CA PRO A 59 10.47 -37.90 -3.45
C PRO A 59 11.47 -38.46 -2.45
N ILE A 60 11.05 -38.65 -1.20
CA ILE A 60 11.91 -39.18 -0.12
C ILE A 60 11.39 -40.55 0.33
N ALA A 61 12.27 -41.54 0.37
CA ALA A 61 11.99 -42.84 0.98
C ALA A 61 12.01 -42.71 2.51
N VAL A 62 10.85 -42.87 3.16
CA VAL A 62 10.69 -42.61 4.60
C VAL A 62 10.73 -43.87 5.46
N THR A 63 10.68 -45.07 4.86
CA THR A 63 10.81 -46.34 5.60
C THR A 63 11.75 -47.30 4.88
N PRO A 64 12.42 -48.21 5.63
CA PRO A 64 13.19 -49.31 5.02
C PRO A 64 12.37 -50.21 4.08
N ALA A 65 11.03 -50.21 4.25
CA ALA A 65 10.08 -50.94 3.41
C ALA A 65 9.66 -50.20 2.13
N GLY A 66 10.27 -49.04 1.82
CA GLY A 66 10.06 -48.36 0.54
C GLY A 66 8.84 -47.43 0.46
N ARG A 67 8.27 -46.97 1.59
CA ARG A 67 7.21 -45.94 1.54
C ARG A 67 7.82 -44.63 1.04
N VAL A 68 7.23 -44.06 -0.01
CA VAL A 68 7.67 -42.81 -0.63
C VAL A 68 6.77 -41.66 -0.19
N LEU A 69 7.37 -40.55 0.26
CA LEU A 69 6.69 -39.28 0.48
C LEU A 69 6.71 -38.48 -0.83
N SER A 70 5.54 -37.98 -1.27
CA SER A 70 5.45 -37.15 -2.47
C SER A 70 6.22 -35.83 -2.30
N PRO A 71 6.98 -35.38 -3.32
CA PRO A 71 7.69 -34.11 -3.31
C PRO A 71 6.73 -32.92 -3.28
N TYR A 72 6.94 -31.99 -2.36
CA TYR A 72 6.29 -30.69 -2.38
C TYR A 72 7.12 -29.63 -1.66
N TYR A 73 7.06 -28.39 -2.14
CA TYR A 73 7.53 -27.21 -1.45
C TYR A 73 6.36 -26.24 -1.25
N SER A 74 6.31 -25.57 -0.10
CA SER A 74 5.30 -24.56 0.21
C SER A 74 5.90 -23.49 1.11
N ALA A 75 5.71 -22.22 0.75
CA ALA A 75 6.11 -21.07 1.54
C ALA A 75 5.03 -19.98 1.50
N SER A 76 4.90 -19.25 2.60
CA SER A 76 3.99 -18.10 2.68
C SER A 76 4.49 -17.04 3.65
N SER A 77 4.37 -15.77 3.26
CA SER A 77 4.62 -14.62 4.12
C SER A 77 3.41 -13.69 4.09
N ASP A 78 3.06 -13.10 5.24
CA ASP A 78 2.02 -12.09 5.39
C ASP A 78 2.54 -11.03 6.36
N LEU A 79 2.74 -9.83 5.83
CA LEU A 79 3.27 -8.67 6.55
C LEU A 79 2.23 -7.56 6.48
N ASP A 80 1.90 -6.97 7.62
CA ASP A 80 0.97 -5.85 7.73
C ASP A 80 1.44 -4.90 8.83
N ALA A 81 1.67 -3.64 8.46
CA ALA A 81 1.97 -2.55 9.38
C ALA A 81 1.29 -1.27 8.91
N ASN A 82 0.37 -0.74 9.71
CA ASN A 82 -0.44 0.45 9.40
C ASN A 82 -1.02 0.45 7.95
N ASP A 83 -1.57 -0.69 7.49
CA ASP A 83 -2.15 -0.84 6.14
C ASP A 83 -1.13 -0.80 4.99
N VAL A 84 0.17 -0.90 5.30
CA VAL A 84 1.21 -1.31 4.36
C VAL A 84 1.36 -2.83 4.47
N ARG A 85 1.03 -3.53 3.39
CA ARG A 85 0.89 -4.98 3.35
C ARG A 85 1.73 -5.61 2.27
N LEU A 86 2.34 -6.75 2.58
CA LEU A 86 2.96 -7.63 1.59
C LEU A 86 2.53 -9.07 1.90
N ARG A 87 1.95 -9.74 0.92
CA ARG A 87 1.53 -11.14 1.02
C ARG A 87 2.10 -11.93 -0.11
N GLU A 88 2.64 -13.10 0.20
CA GLU A 88 3.29 -13.95 -0.77
C GLU A 88 2.99 -15.41 -0.47
N ARG A 89 2.82 -16.21 -1.52
CA ARG A 89 2.60 -17.65 -1.43
C ARG A 89 3.22 -18.36 -2.62
N THR A 90 3.91 -19.44 -2.34
CA THR A 90 4.53 -20.28 -3.35
C THR A 90 4.25 -21.73 -3.03
N ALA A 91 3.90 -22.52 -4.04
CA ALA A 91 3.73 -23.95 -3.94
C ALA A 91 4.32 -24.59 -5.19
N ALA A 92 5.27 -25.51 -5.01
CA ALA A 92 5.95 -26.17 -6.10
C ALA A 92 5.91 -27.69 -5.94
N LEU A 93 5.73 -28.39 -7.06
CA LEU A 93 5.88 -29.83 -7.17
C LEU A 93 7.30 -30.18 -7.58
N GLU A 94 7.55 -31.48 -7.77
CA GLU A 94 8.82 -32.05 -8.20
C GLU A 94 9.55 -31.22 -9.25
N GLY A 95 10.83 -30.92 -9.02
CA GLY A 95 11.63 -30.04 -9.87
C GLY A 95 12.82 -29.44 -9.14
N THR A 96 13.57 -28.62 -9.87
CA THR A 96 14.62 -27.76 -9.32
C THR A 96 13.99 -26.45 -8.86
N TYR A 97 14.38 -25.96 -7.68
CA TYR A 97 13.87 -24.73 -7.11
C TYR A 97 15.00 -23.92 -6.46
N SER A 98 15.06 -22.64 -6.77
CA SER A 98 15.89 -21.65 -6.10
C SER A 98 15.09 -20.38 -5.81
N SER A 99 15.34 -19.74 -4.68
CA SER A 99 14.80 -18.42 -4.37
C SER A 99 15.69 -17.66 -3.41
N GLU A 100 15.83 -16.36 -3.63
CA GLU A 100 16.42 -15.42 -2.68
C GLU A 100 15.38 -14.37 -2.28
N GLU A 101 15.35 -14.00 -1.01
CA GLU A 101 14.39 -13.04 -0.48
C GLU A 101 15.10 -12.10 0.50
N ALA A 102 14.81 -10.80 0.37
CA ALA A 102 15.19 -9.80 1.36
C ALA A 102 13.99 -8.88 1.60
N ILE A 103 13.62 -8.72 2.87
CA ILE A 103 12.51 -7.89 3.33
C ILE A 103 12.99 -7.02 4.47
N TYR A 104 12.81 -5.72 4.31
CA TYR A 104 13.01 -4.73 5.35
C TYR A 104 11.72 -3.96 5.57
N LEU A 105 11.12 -4.14 6.75
CA LEU A 105 9.96 -3.38 7.21
C LEU A 105 10.36 -2.53 8.41
N ARG A 106 9.94 -1.28 8.42
CA ARG A 106 10.10 -0.40 9.57
C ARG A 106 8.89 0.52 9.72
N ALA A 107 8.34 0.57 10.93
CA ALA A 107 7.30 1.53 11.30
C ALA A 107 7.76 2.34 12.52
N TRP A 108 7.35 3.60 12.56
CA TRP A 108 7.63 4.50 13.66
C TRP A 108 6.34 5.12 14.20
N ALA A 109 6.20 5.08 15.53
CA ALA A 109 5.10 5.67 16.29
C ALA A 109 5.61 6.77 17.22
N ASN A 110 6.52 7.61 16.72
CA ASN A 110 7.25 8.60 17.53
C ASN A 110 6.54 9.96 17.68
N SER A 111 5.46 10.19 16.93
CA SER A 111 4.85 11.53 16.80
C SER A 111 3.52 11.65 17.54
N ALA A 112 3.31 12.81 18.17
CA ALA A 112 2.01 13.22 18.68
C ALA A 112 1.02 13.45 17.52
N VAL A 113 -0.24 13.07 17.74
CA VAL A 113 -1.34 13.32 16.81
C VAL A 113 -1.81 14.76 16.99
N ASN A 114 -1.63 15.58 15.95
CA ASN A 114 -2.02 16.98 15.99
C ASN A 114 -3.48 17.13 15.60
N ARG A 115 -4.21 17.97 16.34
CA ARG A 115 -5.62 18.25 16.13
C ARG A 115 -5.85 19.75 16.18
N THR A 116 -6.51 20.30 15.17
CA THR A 116 -6.96 21.69 15.22
C THR A 116 -8.44 21.79 14.91
N TYR A 117 -9.08 22.75 15.57
CA TYR A 117 -10.50 23.06 15.43
C TYR A 117 -10.61 24.52 15.03
N PHE A 118 -11.27 24.79 13.91
CA PHE A 118 -11.46 26.14 13.41
C PHE A 118 -12.94 26.39 13.16
N LYS A 119 -13.43 27.53 13.66
CA LYS A 119 -14.78 28.03 13.42
C LYS A 119 -14.71 29.52 13.13
N PRO A 120 -15.04 29.97 11.91
CA PRO A 120 -15.15 31.39 11.60
C PRO A 120 -16.23 32.08 12.45
N ALA A 121 -15.98 33.33 12.84
CA ALA A 121 -16.97 34.13 13.55
C ALA A 121 -18.25 34.30 12.70
N GLY A 122 -19.41 34.06 13.31
CA GLY A 122 -20.71 34.11 12.62
C GLY A 122 -21.04 32.90 11.74
N SER A 123 -20.14 31.92 11.59
CA SER A 123 -20.41 30.68 10.86
C SER A 123 -20.92 29.57 11.78
N GLY A 124 -21.85 28.76 11.29
CA GLY A 124 -22.27 27.50 11.92
C GLY A 124 -21.35 26.32 11.61
N VAL A 125 -20.33 26.53 10.76
CA VAL A 125 -19.46 25.48 10.22
C VAL A 125 -18.14 25.40 10.98
N TRP A 126 -17.78 24.18 11.35
CA TRP A 126 -16.52 23.77 11.95
C TRP A 126 -15.65 23.07 10.90
N THR A 127 -14.37 23.41 10.88
CA THR A 127 -13.34 22.66 10.18
C THR A 127 -12.43 22.03 11.22
N ILE A 128 -12.36 20.70 11.20
CA ILE A 128 -11.57 19.93 12.15
C ILE A 128 -10.50 19.20 11.35
N THR A 129 -9.24 19.45 11.67
CA THR A 129 -8.11 18.77 11.03
C THR A 129 -7.37 17.89 12.02
N LEU A 130 -6.95 16.74 11.53
CA LEU A 130 -6.19 15.73 12.24
C LEU A 130 -4.98 15.39 11.38
N GLU A 131 -3.78 15.46 11.96
CA GLU A 131 -2.54 15.07 11.30
C GLU A 131 -1.84 14.02 12.15
N GLU A 132 -1.63 12.84 11.58
CA GLU A 132 -0.83 11.75 12.14
C GLU A 132 0.44 11.54 11.31
N ASN A 133 1.57 11.38 12.00
CA ASN A 133 2.86 11.10 11.37
C ASN A 133 3.42 9.79 11.93
N TRP A 134 2.86 8.68 11.43
CA TRP A 134 3.24 7.30 11.76
C TRP A 134 3.75 6.58 10.53
N PRO A 135 4.98 6.90 10.10
CA PRO A 135 5.48 6.42 8.84
C PRO A 135 5.72 4.92 8.87
N VAL A 136 5.50 4.28 7.72
CA VAL A 136 5.86 2.89 7.46
C VAL A 136 6.65 2.83 6.16
N ARG A 137 7.76 2.10 6.19
CA ARG A 137 8.55 1.76 5.01
C ARG A 137 8.66 0.26 4.91
N LEU A 138 8.36 -0.27 3.74
CA LEU A 138 8.56 -1.67 3.41
C LEU A 138 9.32 -1.73 2.08
N ASN A 139 10.50 -2.33 2.12
CA ASN A 139 11.27 -2.69 0.93
C ASN A 139 11.37 -4.21 0.89
N ALA A 140 11.07 -4.81 -0.25
CA ALA A 140 11.19 -6.24 -0.44
C ALA A 140 11.73 -6.55 -1.83
N SER A 141 12.68 -7.46 -1.92
CA SER A 141 13.19 -8.02 -3.17
C SER A 141 13.10 -9.53 -3.09
N ARG A 142 12.70 -10.16 -4.20
CA ARG A 142 12.62 -11.62 -4.26
C ARG A 142 12.91 -12.13 -5.66
N THR A 143 13.75 -13.15 -5.72
CA THR A 143 13.98 -13.97 -6.91
C THR A 143 13.39 -15.36 -6.73
N VAL A 144 12.90 -15.94 -7.82
CA VAL A 144 12.43 -17.33 -7.87
C VAL A 144 12.85 -17.91 -9.21
N ASP A 145 13.53 -19.05 -9.19
CA ASP A 145 13.84 -19.85 -10.36
C ASP A 145 13.33 -21.27 -10.13
N TYR A 146 12.56 -21.79 -11.08
CA TYR A 146 11.97 -23.11 -11.03
C TYR A 146 11.95 -23.76 -12.41
N ALA A 147 12.33 -25.03 -12.46
CA ALA A 147 12.09 -25.89 -13.60
C ALA A 147 11.67 -27.28 -13.11
N GLY A 148 10.50 -27.73 -13.55
CA GLY A 148 9.95 -29.01 -13.12
C GLY A 148 8.50 -29.24 -13.52
N LYS A 149 7.80 -30.00 -12.68
CA LYS A 149 6.43 -30.46 -12.94
C LYS A 149 5.41 -29.32 -12.90
N MET A 150 5.46 -28.48 -11.87
CA MET A 150 4.52 -27.38 -11.68
C MET A 150 4.92 -26.47 -10.50
N ILE A 151 4.90 -25.16 -10.71
CA ILE A 151 4.93 -24.15 -9.65
C ILE A 151 3.75 -23.17 -9.77
N ASN A 152 3.23 -22.79 -8.61
CA ASN A 152 2.32 -21.67 -8.44
C ASN A 152 2.98 -20.66 -7.49
N ASP A 153 3.01 -19.40 -7.90
CA ASP A 153 3.60 -18.32 -7.13
C ASP A 153 2.70 -17.09 -7.21
N ARG A 154 2.41 -16.47 -6.07
CA ARG A 154 1.50 -15.33 -5.97
C ARG A 154 2.04 -14.31 -4.99
N ASP A 155 1.93 -13.04 -5.35
CA ASP A 155 2.21 -11.95 -4.44
C ASP A 155 1.19 -10.80 -4.57
N SER A 156 1.06 -10.04 -3.50
CA SER A 156 0.30 -8.79 -3.48
C SER A 156 0.89 -7.82 -2.47
N ALA A 157 1.19 -6.62 -2.94
CA ALA A 157 1.57 -5.47 -2.13
C ALA A 157 0.38 -4.50 -2.01
N GLY A 158 0.18 -3.93 -0.83
CA GLY A 158 -0.90 -2.97 -0.56
C GLY A 158 -0.42 -1.80 0.28
N ASN A 159 -0.95 -0.61 0.03
CA ASN A 159 -0.57 0.60 0.76
C ASN A 159 -1.76 1.53 0.93
N ASN A 160 -2.36 1.51 2.12
CA ASN A 160 -3.46 2.37 2.54
C ASN A 160 -4.62 2.47 1.50
N GLY A 161 -5.04 1.32 0.96
CA GLY A 161 -6.11 1.19 -0.04
C GLY A 161 -5.63 0.92 -1.47
N ASP A 162 -4.40 1.30 -1.82
CA ASP A 162 -3.77 0.92 -3.09
C ASP A 162 -3.34 -0.54 -3.06
N SER A 163 -3.32 -1.20 -4.21
CA SER A 163 -2.82 -2.56 -4.35
C SER A 163 -2.16 -2.83 -5.69
N VAL A 164 -1.17 -3.71 -5.69
CA VAL A 164 -0.51 -4.23 -6.88
C VAL A 164 -0.02 -5.65 -6.61
N GLY A 165 -0.02 -6.53 -7.61
CA GLY A 165 0.53 -7.87 -7.44
C GLY A 165 0.49 -8.71 -8.70
N ALA A 166 1.19 -9.84 -8.63
CA ALA A 166 1.27 -10.81 -9.70
C ALA A 166 0.89 -12.22 -9.22
N SER A 167 0.42 -13.06 -10.15
CA SER A 167 0.10 -14.46 -9.92
C SER A 167 0.55 -15.29 -11.10
N PHE A 168 1.50 -16.19 -10.87
CA PHE A 168 2.06 -17.14 -11.82
C PHE A 168 1.56 -18.53 -11.48
N LEU A 169 0.75 -19.13 -12.35
CA LEU A 169 0.07 -20.41 -12.09
C LEU A 169 0.42 -21.45 -13.14
N TYR A 170 0.53 -22.70 -12.68
CA TYR A 170 0.71 -23.88 -13.51
C TYR A 170 1.98 -23.84 -14.37
N ASN A 171 3.04 -23.20 -13.88
CA ASN A 171 4.30 -23.04 -14.62
C ASN A 171 5.14 -24.31 -14.55
N THR A 172 5.68 -24.76 -15.67
CA THR A 172 6.74 -25.78 -15.70
C THR A 172 8.12 -25.14 -15.59
N GLU A 173 8.26 -23.92 -16.09
CA GLU A 173 9.44 -23.07 -15.96
C GLU A 173 8.98 -21.68 -15.49
N LEU A 174 9.59 -21.18 -14.42
CA LEU A 174 9.35 -19.85 -13.88
C LEU A 174 10.69 -19.25 -13.49
N SER A 175 11.03 -18.10 -14.06
CA SER A 175 12.06 -17.20 -13.53
C SER A 175 11.37 -15.90 -13.18
N LYS A 176 11.62 -15.34 -11.99
CA LYS A 176 10.97 -14.13 -11.52
C LYS A 176 11.93 -13.33 -10.67
N GLU A 177 12.11 -12.06 -10.97
CA GLU A 177 12.68 -11.06 -10.09
C GLU A 177 11.62 -10.00 -9.79
N ARG A 178 11.39 -9.72 -8.50
CA ARG A 178 10.41 -8.72 -8.08
C ARG A 178 10.98 -7.83 -7.00
N ASN A 179 10.80 -6.53 -7.17
CA ASN A 179 11.18 -5.49 -6.24
C ASN A 179 9.96 -4.65 -5.85
N VAL A 180 9.78 -4.42 -4.55
CA VAL A 180 8.69 -3.63 -3.98
C VAL A 180 9.26 -2.61 -3.02
N ALA A 181 8.87 -1.36 -3.21
CA ALA A 181 9.15 -0.29 -2.26
C ALA A 181 7.84 0.45 -1.95
N MET A 182 7.43 0.40 -0.69
CA MET A 182 6.23 1.07 -0.20
C MET A 182 6.59 2.04 0.91
N ARG A 183 5.94 3.20 0.87
CA ARG A 183 6.08 4.26 1.86
C ARG A 183 4.69 4.78 2.21
N LEU A 184 4.42 4.85 3.49
CA LEU A 184 3.35 5.62 4.09
C LEU A 184 4.02 6.64 5.00
N GLU A 185 3.77 7.93 4.81
CA GLU A 185 4.44 8.98 5.60
C GLU A 185 3.55 9.53 6.69
N ARG A 186 2.36 9.98 6.29
CA ARG A 186 1.42 10.67 7.17
C ARG A 186 -0.01 10.39 6.72
N LEU A 187 -0.95 10.59 7.63
CA LEU A 187 -2.37 10.67 7.30
C LEU A 187 -2.94 11.96 7.86
N ASN A 188 -3.70 12.63 7.01
CA ASN A 188 -4.39 13.85 7.31
C ASN A 188 -5.88 13.58 7.15
N ALA A 189 -6.68 13.93 8.14
CA ALA A 189 -8.13 13.89 8.02
C ALA A 189 -8.69 15.29 8.20
N THR A 190 -9.59 15.69 7.31
CA THR A 190 -10.35 16.93 7.42
C THR A 190 -11.82 16.60 7.52
N VAL A 191 -12.46 17.07 8.59
CA VAL A 191 -13.89 16.92 8.81
C VAL A 191 -14.51 18.31 8.80
N ILE A 192 -15.48 18.51 7.91
CA ILE A 192 -16.30 19.71 7.85
C ILE A 192 -17.67 19.34 8.44
N ALA A 193 -18.06 20.01 9.52
CA ALA A 193 -19.29 19.71 10.21
C ALA A 193 -20.01 20.99 10.67
N THR A 194 -21.31 20.92 10.84
CA THR A 194 -22.11 21.90 11.59
C THR A 194 -22.46 21.32 12.95
N ASN A 195 -23.20 22.08 13.76
CA ASN A 195 -23.78 21.53 14.98
C ASN A 195 -24.83 20.42 14.68
N ASP A 196 -25.38 20.36 13.45
CA ASP A 196 -26.52 19.50 13.09
C ASP A 196 -26.20 18.37 12.12
N THR A 197 -25.10 18.46 11.35
CA THR A 197 -24.68 17.40 10.42
C THR A 197 -23.18 17.44 10.10
N ILE A 198 -22.59 16.30 9.74
CA ILE A 198 -21.28 16.23 9.07
C ILE A 198 -21.46 16.47 7.57
N ILE A 199 -20.85 17.55 7.06
CA ILE A 199 -20.93 17.93 5.64
C ILE A 199 -19.98 17.07 4.80
N SER A 200 -18.72 16.92 5.26
CA SER A 200 -17.73 16.08 4.59
C SER A 200 -16.68 15.56 5.56
N ALA A 201 -16.11 14.42 5.24
CA ALA A 201 -14.95 13.87 5.92
C ALA A 201 -14.03 13.26 4.86
N ASP A 202 -12.82 13.79 4.74
CA ASP A 202 -11.84 13.33 3.77
C ASP A 202 -10.60 12.83 4.53
N VAL A 203 -10.11 11.65 4.17
CA VAL A 203 -8.93 11.02 4.79
C VAL A 203 -7.85 10.84 3.72
N PHE A 204 -6.78 11.61 3.85
CA PHE A 204 -5.66 11.66 2.91
C PHE A 204 -4.43 11.02 3.52
N ALA A 205 -3.96 9.92 2.94
CA ALA A 205 -2.68 9.34 3.31
C ALA A 205 -1.62 9.73 2.26
N THR A 206 -0.52 10.33 2.71
CA THR A 206 0.65 10.53 1.84
C THR A 206 1.37 9.21 1.70
N ARG A 207 1.33 8.65 0.49
CA ARG A 207 1.80 7.28 0.23
C ARG A 207 2.39 7.12 -1.17
N SER A 208 3.30 6.17 -1.29
CA SER A 208 3.94 5.78 -2.55
C SER A 208 4.16 4.28 -2.58
N THR A 209 3.95 3.68 -3.74
CA THR A 209 4.20 2.27 -4.02
C THR A 209 4.91 2.16 -5.36
N VAL A 210 6.05 1.47 -5.37
CA VAL A 210 6.77 1.06 -6.58
C VAL A 210 6.82 -0.46 -6.57
N TYR A 211 6.36 -1.06 -7.66
CA TYR A 211 6.38 -2.50 -7.88
C TYR A 211 7.01 -2.75 -9.24
N ASP A 212 8.18 -3.38 -9.23
CA ASP A 212 8.93 -3.74 -10.42
C ASP A 212 8.97 -5.27 -10.50
N ILE A 213 8.70 -5.82 -11.67
CA ILE A 213 8.76 -7.25 -11.94
C ILE A 213 9.41 -7.52 -13.30
N ASP A 214 10.31 -8.48 -13.32
CA ASP A 214 10.83 -9.14 -14.51
C ASP A 214 10.59 -10.64 -14.36
N SER A 215 10.07 -11.30 -15.40
CA SER A 215 9.71 -12.71 -15.29
C SER A 215 9.66 -13.44 -16.62
N HIS A 216 9.99 -14.72 -16.57
CA HIS A 216 9.71 -15.72 -17.59
C HIS A 216 8.69 -16.71 -17.03
N SER A 217 7.63 -17.01 -17.77
CA SER A 217 6.54 -17.90 -17.34
C SER A 217 6.06 -18.75 -18.51
N THR A 218 5.90 -20.07 -18.32
CA THR A 218 5.29 -20.99 -19.31
C THR A 218 3.79 -21.25 -19.10
N GLY A 219 3.24 -20.82 -17.97
CA GLY A 219 1.88 -21.07 -17.52
C GLY A 219 0.93 -19.88 -17.72
N ILE A 220 0.21 -19.53 -16.65
CA ILE A 220 -0.68 -18.35 -16.61
C ILE A 220 -0.03 -17.28 -15.73
N ALA A 221 0.17 -16.08 -16.28
CA ALA A 221 0.64 -14.92 -15.54
C ALA A 221 -0.46 -13.85 -15.50
N ASP A 222 -0.92 -13.52 -14.29
CA ASP A 222 -1.89 -12.45 -14.03
C ASP A 222 -1.18 -11.29 -13.31
N LEU A 223 -1.31 -10.07 -13.82
CA LEU A 223 -0.79 -8.85 -13.20
C LEU A 223 -1.94 -7.89 -12.96
N ARG A 224 -2.00 -7.28 -11.76
CA ARG A 224 -3.08 -6.37 -11.40
C ARG A 224 -2.59 -5.20 -10.56
N TYR A 225 -3.22 -4.05 -10.73
CA TYR A 225 -3.04 -2.89 -9.86
C TYR A 225 -4.34 -2.11 -9.70
N ARG A 226 -4.45 -1.40 -8.57
CA ARG A 226 -5.57 -0.52 -8.23
C ARG A 226 -5.05 0.61 -7.35
N GLN A 227 -5.42 1.84 -7.70
CA GLN A 227 -5.16 3.03 -6.89
C GLN A 227 -6.48 3.67 -6.47
N VAL A 228 -6.55 4.17 -5.25
CA VAL A 228 -7.74 4.86 -4.72
C VAL A 228 -7.46 6.32 -4.34
N ASP A 229 -8.49 7.17 -4.42
CA ASP A 229 -8.43 8.53 -3.86
C ASP A 229 -8.64 8.54 -2.32
N SER A 230 -8.75 9.74 -1.74
CA SER A 230 -8.99 9.96 -0.30
C SER A 230 -10.38 9.58 0.19
N ARG A 231 -11.32 9.37 -0.73
CA ARG A 231 -12.68 8.89 -0.46
C ARG A 231 -12.81 7.40 -0.76
N ASN A 232 -11.69 6.73 -1.03
CA ASN A 232 -11.60 5.32 -1.38
C ASN A 232 -12.28 4.97 -2.72
N ASN A 233 -12.48 5.96 -3.61
CA ASN A 233 -12.92 5.71 -4.98
C ASN A 233 -11.74 5.21 -5.81
N ILE A 234 -12.01 4.28 -6.72
CA ILE A 234 -10.98 3.78 -7.64
C ILE A 234 -10.69 4.85 -8.68
N ILE A 235 -9.43 5.28 -8.76
CA ILE A 235 -8.96 6.27 -9.74
C ILE A 235 -8.12 5.66 -10.85
N ASN A 236 -7.38 4.58 -10.55
CA ASN A 236 -6.62 3.82 -11.53
C ASN A 236 -6.82 2.32 -11.29
N ILE A 237 -6.95 1.56 -12.37
CA ILE A 237 -7.08 0.10 -12.32
C ILE A 237 -6.50 -0.52 -13.59
N GLY A 238 -5.83 -1.66 -13.45
CA GLY A 238 -5.40 -2.46 -14.58
C GLY A 238 -5.32 -3.93 -14.21
N GLU A 239 -5.65 -4.77 -15.19
CA GLU A 239 -5.60 -6.23 -15.09
C GLU A 239 -5.10 -6.77 -16.43
N GLU A 240 -4.04 -7.58 -16.37
CA GLU A 240 -3.42 -8.22 -17.52
C GLU A 240 -3.35 -9.73 -17.26
N ARG A 241 -3.68 -10.53 -18.27
CA ARG A 241 -3.55 -11.99 -18.23
C ARG A 241 -2.80 -12.49 -19.45
N TYR A 242 -1.77 -13.28 -19.22
CA TYR A 242 -0.97 -13.97 -20.23
C TYR A 242 -1.11 -15.48 -20.02
N SER A 243 -1.32 -16.24 -21.09
CA SER A 243 -1.45 -17.70 -21.03
C SER A 243 -0.58 -18.33 -22.11
N GLY A 244 0.46 -19.06 -21.67
CA GLY A 244 1.52 -19.61 -22.50
C GLY A 244 2.89 -19.11 -22.05
N THR A 245 3.86 -19.15 -22.97
CA THR A 245 5.23 -18.71 -22.71
C THR A 245 5.39 -17.21 -22.95
N TYR A 246 5.70 -16.46 -21.90
CA TYR A 246 5.89 -15.00 -21.97
C TYR A 246 7.06 -14.56 -21.10
N ASP A 247 7.79 -13.59 -21.63
CA ASP A 247 8.70 -12.74 -20.87
C ASP A 247 7.99 -11.43 -20.56
N ILE A 248 7.90 -11.08 -19.28
CA ILE A 248 7.11 -9.95 -18.78
C ILE A 248 8.01 -9.05 -17.93
N THR A 249 8.25 -7.84 -18.42
CA THR A 249 8.86 -6.75 -17.65
C THR A 249 7.83 -5.66 -17.41
N ARG A 250 7.54 -5.36 -16.14
CA ARG A 250 6.57 -4.33 -15.76
C ARG A 250 7.05 -3.51 -14.56
N ARG A 251 6.69 -2.23 -14.59
CA ARG A 251 6.91 -1.27 -13.52
C ARG A 251 5.63 -0.50 -13.25
N VAL A 252 5.12 -0.62 -12.04
CA VAL A 252 3.94 0.11 -11.56
C VAL A 252 4.37 1.07 -10.46
N LYS A 253 4.21 2.37 -10.72
CA LYS A 253 4.41 3.42 -9.72
C LYS A 253 3.07 4.09 -9.41
N MET A 254 2.67 4.06 -8.15
CA MET A 254 1.50 4.75 -7.63
C MET A 254 1.94 5.70 -6.52
N GLU A 255 1.44 6.93 -6.56
CA GLU A 255 1.80 7.98 -5.62
C GLU A 255 0.59 8.85 -5.36
N LEU A 256 0.35 9.15 -4.09
CA LEU A 256 -0.66 10.11 -3.63
C LEU A 256 0.01 11.00 -2.58
N VAL A 257 0.22 12.26 -2.94
CA VAL A 257 0.82 13.27 -2.07
C VAL A 257 -0.18 14.40 -1.91
N GLU A 258 -0.47 14.76 -0.66
CA GLU A 258 -1.24 15.97 -0.39
C GLU A 258 -0.30 17.17 -0.54
N THR A 259 -0.42 17.87 -1.66
CA THR A 259 0.15 19.21 -1.78
C THR A 259 -0.86 20.21 -1.25
N ASN A 260 -0.52 20.93 -0.18
CA ASN A 260 -1.28 22.11 0.30
C ASN A 260 -1.41 23.21 -0.78
N VAL A 261 -0.76 23.05 -1.93
CA VAL A 261 -0.86 23.94 -3.06
C VAL A 261 -2.08 23.54 -3.88
N THR A 262 -3.25 24.04 -3.49
CA THR A 262 -4.28 24.34 -4.48
C THR A 262 -3.69 25.43 -5.37
N LYS A 263 -2.99 25.05 -6.45
CA LYS A 263 -2.88 25.96 -7.57
C LYS A 263 -4.30 26.14 -8.08
N LYS A 264 -4.94 27.22 -7.66
CA LYS A 264 -6.26 27.70 -8.11
C LYS A 264 -6.33 28.01 -9.61
N THR A 265 -5.42 27.47 -10.41
CA THR A 265 -5.36 27.62 -11.88
C THR A 265 -5.90 26.41 -12.63
N ASP A 266 -6.31 25.37 -11.90
CA ASP A 266 -6.81 24.07 -12.37
C ASP A 266 -7.86 23.97 -13.49
N TRP A 267 -8.67 24.99 -13.76
CA TRP A 267 -9.82 24.87 -14.66
C TRP A 267 -10.46 26.23 -14.93
N LEU A 268 -10.13 26.84 -16.07
CA LEU A 268 -10.89 27.89 -16.78
C LEU A 268 -11.85 28.75 -15.92
N ASN A 269 -11.31 29.72 -15.16
CA ASN A 269 -12.13 30.82 -14.64
C ASN A 269 -12.35 31.86 -15.75
N CYS A 270 -13.18 31.54 -16.73
CA CYS A 270 -13.50 32.47 -17.80
C CYS A 270 -14.33 33.69 -17.36
N CYS A 271 -14.75 33.80 -16.09
CA CYS A 271 -15.67 34.85 -15.64
C CYS A 271 -15.20 35.69 -14.44
N ILE A 272 -13.92 35.69 -14.04
CA ILE A 272 -13.46 36.54 -12.90
C ILE A 272 -12.73 37.80 -13.36
N GLU A 273 -11.90 37.74 -14.40
CA GLU A 273 -11.14 38.91 -14.91
C GLU A 273 -11.28 39.13 -16.42
N GLY A 274 -12.19 38.42 -17.09
CA GLY A 274 -12.31 38.45 -18.56
C GLY A 274 -11.00 38.07 -19.27
N CYS A 275 -10.80 38.56 -20.50
CA CYS A 275 -9.59 38.29 -21.30
C CYS A 275 -8.28 38.83 -20.69
N SER A 276 -8.34 39.69 -19.66
CA SER A 276 -7.17 40.22 -18.96
C SER A 276 -6.43 39.19 -18.11
N GLY A 277 -7.09 38.07 -17.77
CA GLY A 277 -6.51 36.98 -16.99
C GLY A 277 -5.92 35.83 -17.82
N LEU A 278 -5.94 35.95 -19.16
CA LEU A 278 -5.37 34.93 -20.06
C LEU A 278 -3.85 35.11 -20.16
N ASP A 279 -3.11 34.00 -20.09
CA ASP A 279 -1.66 33.96 -20.28
C ASP A 279 -1.34 34.47 -21.71
N PRO A 280 -0.30 35.31 -21.95
CA PRO A 280 -0.03 35.86 -23.28
C PRO A 280 0.18 34.79 -24.37
N CYS A 281 0.49 33.55 -23.98
CA CYS A 281 0.59 32.38 -24.85
C CYS A 281 -0.75 31.98 -25.51
N ASP A 282 -1.89 32.38 -24.94
CA ASP A 282 -3.25 32.09 -25.46
C ASP A 282 -3.80 33.20 -26.37
N THR A 283 -3.03 34.27 -26.59
CA THR A 283 -3.47 35.42 -27.43
C THR A 283 -3.09 35.31 -28.91
N MET A 284 -2.50 34.19 -29.33
CA MET A 284 -2.20 33.97 -30.75
C MET A 284 -3.50 33.81 -31.55
N PRO A 285 -3.73 34.60 -32.63
CA PRO A 285 -4.97 34.57 -33.37
C PRO A 285 -5.01 33.36 -34.29
N TRP A 286 -5.54 32.25 -33.79
CA TRP A 286 -5.95 31.13 -34.63
C TRP A 286 -7.34 31.46 -35.17
N GLY A 287 -7.40 31.81 -36.45
CA GLY A 287 -8.63 32.17 -37.12
C GLY A 287 -9.62 31.00 -37.19
N GLY A 288 -10.88 31.29 -36.85
CA GLY A 288 -12.04 30.45 -37.16
C GLY A 288 -12.74 29.83 -35.95
N ALA A 289 -13.67 30.59 -35.37
CA ALA A 289 -14.87 30.12 -34.67
C ALA A 289 -14.79 28.86 -33.77
N GLY A 290 -14.76 29.08 -32.45
CA GLY A 290 -15.89 28.61 -31.63
C GLY A 290 -15.78 27.29 -30.87
N VAL A 291 -14.61 26.85 -30.43
CA VAL A 291 -14.54 25.74 -29.42
C VAL A 291 -14.42 26.27 -27.98
N PHE A 292 -14.00 27.52 -27.80
CA PHE A 292 -13.97 28.19 -26.49
C PHE A 292 -14.65 29.55 -26.57
N GLY A 293 -15.96 29.54 -26.81
CA GLY A 293 -16.79 30.72 -26.54
C GLY A 293 -16.94 30.87 -25.03
N CYS A 294 -16.06 31.62 -24.39
CA CYS A 294 -16.33 32.12 -23.05
C CYS A 294 -17.37 33.23 -23.16
N ALA A 295 -18.65 32.84 -23.14
CA ALA A 295 -19.76 33.75 -22.95
C ALA A 295 -20.00 33.92 -21.46
N CYS A 296 -19.50 35.03 -20.92
CA CYS A 296 -20.17 35.78 -19.86
C CYS A 296 -20.66 37.07 -20.57
#